data_AF-A0AAX0H8X9-F1
#
_entry.id   AF-A0AAX0H8X9-F1
#
_cell.length_a   1.000
_cell.length_b   1.000
_cell.length_c   1.000
_cell.angle_alpha   90.00
_cell.angle_beta   90.00
_cell.angle_gamma   90.00
#
_symmetry.space_group_name_H-M   'P 1'
#
loop_
_entity.id
_entity.type
_entity.pdbx_description
1 polymer ?
#
loop_
_entity_poly.entity_id
_entity_poly.type
_entity_poly.pdbx_seq_one_letter_code
_entity_poly.pdbx_strand_id
1 'polypeptide(L)'
;YIQLNGSGIYLLGFSGLLDYIKNWLSCLLECKINLNDFICSRVDINCFINGFDFSGINANMFHSSFLKVDTVKTFGFCRDRLETLYLGSRNGKFNFKIYDKRLELFKTLNSVGSKLKISFLQSKGFDFSSEIWNAEFSLKREFLKEFKTFNAFDLLNNFYSIYKYLFSKLRFLGFDLNKIKKYKSSNSLNKYNTALIWEFIQDCSNFSVKINKNVFIKREVKKYASDIENYAYKIISSQ
;
A
#
# COMPACT_ATOMS: atom_id res chain seq x y z
N TYR A 1 11.01 6.28 19.97
CA TYR A 1 10.19 5.92 18.79
C TYR A 1 10.61 6.83 17.65
N ILE A 2 10.85 6.29 16.44
CA ILE A 2 11.34 7.07 15.29
C ILE A 2 10.33 6.95 14.17
N GLN A 3 9.92 8.09 13.61
CA GLN A 3 9.04 8.15 12.45
C GLN A 3 9.79 8.74 11.26
N LEU A 4 9.86 7.99 10.17
CA LEU A 4 10.45 8.44 8.90
C LEU A 4 9.38 9.14 8.07
N ASN A 5 9.38 10.47 8.12
CA ASN A 5 8.42 11.25 7.35
C ASN A 5 8.71 11.19 5.86
N GLY A 6 7.64 11.24 5.05
CA GLY A 6 7.74 11.19 3.60
C GLY A 6 8.77 12.18 3.05
N SER A 7 8.75 13.44 3.48
CA SER A 7 9.71 14.48 3.03
C SER A 7 11.17 14.06 3.15
N GLY A 8 11.57 13.39 4.24
CA GLY A 8 12.92 12.85 4.39
C GLY A 8 13.22 11.72 3.41
N ILE A 9 12.24 10.84 3.16
CA ILE A 9 12.36 9.76 2.17
C ILE A 9 12.48 10.32 0.74
N TYR A 10 11.72 11.36 0.39
CA TYR A 10 11.82 11.99 -0.94
C TYR A 10 13.15 12.74 -1.13
N LEU A 11 13.73 13.28 -0.06
CA LEU A 11 14.99 14.00 -0.11
C LEU A 11 16.21 13.07 -0.20
N LEU A 12 16.30 12.08 0.69
CA LEU A 12 17.49 11.23 0.86
C LEU A 12 17.34 9.83 0.27
N GLY A 13 16.12 9.47 -0.16
CA GLY A 13 15.75 8.07 -0.36
C GLY A 13 15.56 7.35 0.98
N PHE A 14 14.88 6.20 0.95
CA PHE A 14 14.63 5.42 2.16
C PHE A 14 15.93 4.89 2.78
N SER A 15 16.83 4.31 1.98
CA SER A 15 18.13 3.82 2.48
C SER A 15 19.02 4.94 3.00
N GLY A 16 19.10 6.06 2.28
CA GLY A 16 19.90 7.22 2.72
C GLY A 16 19.39 7.81 4.03
N LEU A 17 18.07 7.89 4.21
CA LEU A 17 17.47 8.32 5.47
C LEU A 17 17.75 7.34 6.63
N LEU A 18 17.66 6.04 6.37
CA LEU A 18 18.01 5.01 7.37
C LEU A 18 19.48 5.10 7.78
N ASP A 19 20.39 5.24 6.82
CA ASP A 19 21.82 5.38 7.09
C ASP A 19 22.13 6.67 7.87
N TYR A 20 21.48 7.78 7.53
CA TYR A 20 21.59 9.03 8.28
C TYR A 20 21.20 8.85 9.76
N ILE A 21 20.05 8.23 10.02
CA ILE A 21 19.55 8.02 11.39
C ILE A 21 20.42 7.01 12.14
N LYS A 22 20.85 5.94 11.47
CA LYS A 22 21.79 4.96 12.04
C LYS A 22 23.07 5.62 12.51
N ASN A 23 23.69 6.45 11.67
CA ASN A 23 24.91 7.17 12.01
C ASN A 23 24.66 8.16 13.16
N TRP A 24 23.57 8.92 13.10
CA TRP A 24 23.21 9.86 14.15
C TRP A 24 23.01 9.20 15.51
N LEU A 25 22.26 8.08 15.56
CA LEU A 25 22.06 7.32 16.80
C LEU A 25 23.34 6.67 17.30
N SER A 26 24.19 6.17 16.40
CA SER A 26 25.49 5.61 16.79
C SER A 26 26.40 6.63 17.45
N CYS A 27 26.42 7.86 16.93
CA CYS A 27 27.15 8.96 17.58
C CYS A 27 26.53 9.35 18.92
N LEU A 28 25.19 9.45 18.98
CA LEU A 28 24.48 9.87 20.19
C LEU A 28 24.59 8.88 21.35
N LEU A 29 24.55 7.58 21.04
CA LEU A 29 24.53 6.49 22.03
C LEU A 29 25.91 5.88 22.27
N GLU A 30 26.94 6.39 21.56
CA GLU A 30 28.31 5.89 21.62
C GLU A 30 28.43 4.37 21.40
N CYS A 31 27.56 3.82 20.54
CA CYS A 31 27.53 2.39 20.23
C CYS A 31 27.21 2.12 18.76
N LYS A 32 27.58 0.92 18.28
CA LYS A 32 27.31 0.52 16.91
C LYS A 32 25.84 0.13 16.75
N ILE A 33 25.11 0.90 15.93
CA ILE A 33 23.72 0.65 15.56
C ILE A 33 23.68 0.05 14.15
N ASN A 34 22.89 -1.01 13.97
CA ASN A 34 22.70 -1.74 12.72
C ASN A 34 21.23 -1.69 12.30
N LEU A 35 20.95 -2.09 11.06
CA LEU A 35 19.57 -2.15 10.54
C LEU A 35 18.66 -3.11 11.31
N ASN A 36 19.23 -4.13 11.95
CA ASN A 36 18.51 -5.10 12.77
C ASN A 36 17.94 -4.48 14.06
N ASP A 37 18.50 -3.36 14.51
CA ASP A 37 18.09 -2.67 15.73
C ASP A 37 16.84 -1.79 15.49
N PHE A 38 16.52 -1.50 14.23
CA PHE A 38 15.34 -0.71 13.85
C PHE A 38 14.10 -1.59 13.73
N ILE A 39 13.37 -1.74 14.84
CA ILE A 39 12.15 -2.53 14.90
C ILE A 39 10.99 -1.86 14.13
N CYS A 40 10.44 -2.57 13.14
CA CYS A 40 9.34 -2.05 12.32
C CYS A 40 7.99 -2.14 13.05
N SER A 41 7.36 -0.99 13.28
CA SER A 41 6.01 -0.88 13.84
C SER A 41 4.93 -0.64 12.78
N ARG A 42 5.25 0.16 11.76
CA ARG A 42 4.40 0.49 10.64
C ARG A 42 5.24 0.76 9.39
N VAL A 43 4.74 0.33 8.23
CA VAL A 43 5.35 0.59 6.92
C VAL A 43 4.24 0.94 5.93
N ASP A 44 4.42 2.04 5.19
CA ASP A 44 3.52 2.43 4.11
C ASP A 44 4.22 2.16 2.75
N ILE A 45 3.67 1.23 1.96
CA ILE A 45 4.18 0.85 0.63
C ILE A 45 3.45 1.68 -0.42
N ASN A 46 4.19 2.43 -1.24
CA ASN A 46 3.66 3.37 -2.22
C ASN A 46 3.97 2.92 -3.65
N CYS A 47 3.01 3.10 -4.56
CA CYS A 47 3.18 2.91 -6.00
C CYS A 47 2.60 4.12 -6.73
N PHE A 48 3.47 4.95 -7.30
CA PHE A 48 3.08 6.11 -8.09
C PHE A 48 2.76 5.70 -9.52
N ILE A 49 1.64 6.18 -10.05
CA ILE A 49 1.08 5.82 -11.35
C ILE A 49 0.84 7.11 -12.13
N ASN A 50 1.38 7.21 -13.34
CA ASN A 50 1.21 8.37 -14.23
C ASN A 50 0.51 7.94 -15.53
N GLY A 51 -0.23 8.85 -16.16
CA GLY A 51 -0.91 8.59 -17.44
C GLY A 51 -2.17 7.73 -17.35
N PHE A 52 -2.71 7.50 -16.14
CA PHE A 52 -3.97 6.78 -15.94
C PHE A 52 -4.89 7.56 -14.99
N ASP A 53 -6.14 7.72 -15.39
CA ASP A 53 -7.15 8.44 -14.62
C ASP A 53 -7.98 7.46 -13.78
N PHE A 54 -7.85 7.55 -12.45
CA PHE A 54 -8.66 6.78 -11.50
C PHE A 54 -9.79 7.61 -10.88
N SER A 55 -10.08 8.81 -11.38
CA SER A 55 -11.09 9.70 -10.79
C SER A 55 -12.51 9.13 -10.80
N GLY A 56 -12.79 8.18 -11.68
CA GLY A 56 -14.07 7.48 -11.80
C GLY A 56 -14.18 6.15 -11.04
N ILE A 57 -13.15 5.73 -10.29
CA ILE A 57 -13.19 4.42 -9.64
C ILE A 57 -14.07 4.39 -8.39
N ASN A 58 -14.52 3.18 -8.05
CA ASN A 58 -15.17 2.89 -6.78
C ASN A 58 -14.82 1.47 -6.32
N ALA A 59 -15.19 1.12 -5.09
CA ALA A 59 -14.88 -0.20 -4.51
C ALA A 59 -15.42 -1.39 -5.31
N ASN A 60 -16.51 -1.23 -6.09
CA ASN A 60 -17.03 -2.32 -6.90
C ASN A 60 -16.11 -2.70 -8.05
N MET A 61 -15.21 -1.81 -8.46
CA MET A 61 -14.20 -2.07 -9.48
C MET A 61 -13.01 -2.88 -8.96
N PHE A 62 -13.00 -3.23 -7.68
CA PHE A 62 -11.97 -4.06 -7.07
C PHE A 62 -12.54 -5.42 -6.63
N HIS A 63 -11.69 -6.44 -6.71
CA HIS A 63 -11.89 -7.71 -6.05
C HIS A 63 -10.88 -7.81 -4.89
N SER A 64 -11.39 -7.88 -3.66
CA SER A 64 -10.58 -7.96 -2.44
C SER A 64 -11.40 -8.54 -1.27
N SER A 65 -10.71 -8.89 -0.19
CA SER A 65 -11.34 -9.28 1.08
C SER A 65 -11.65 -8.10 2.00
N PHE A 66 -11.44 -6.84 1.57
CA PHE A 66 -11.72 -5.68 2.41
C PHE A 66 -13.23 -5.43 2.49
N LEU A 67 -13.73 -5.31 3.72
CA LEU A 67 -15.16 -5.07 3.98
C LEU A 67 -15.50 -3.59 4.14
N LYS A 68 -14.58 -2.80 4.71
CA LYS A 68 -14.78 -1.36 4.92
C LYS A 68 -14.33 -0.58 3.70
N VAL A 69 -15.13 0.39 3.31
CA VAL A 69 -14.88 1.31 2.20
C VAL A 69 -15.16 2.72 2.68
N ASP A 70 -14.30 3.65 2.30
CA ASP A 70 -14.50 5.09 2.54
C ASP A 70 -13.99 5.87 1.32
N THR A 71 -14.56 7.04 1.04
CA THR A 71 -14.21 7.86 -0.12
C THR A 71 -14.16 9.33 0.22
N VAL A 72 -13.15 10.02 -0.30
CA VAL A 72 -13.08 11.48 -0.34
C VAL A 72 -13.26 11.92 -1.79
N LYS A 73 -14.17 12.85 -2.01
CA LYS A 73 -14.48 13.41 -3.33
C LYS A 73 -14.32 14.93 -3.31
N THR A 74 -13.94 15.50 -4.45
CA THR A 74 -14.02 16.95 -4.66
C THR A 74 -15.45 17.29 -5.03
N PHE A 75 -16.07 18.21 -4.31
CA PHE A 75 -17.36 18.79 -4.70
C PHE A 75 -17.10 20.05 -5.53
N GLY A 76 -17.57 20.06 -6.78
CA GLY A 76 -17.48 21.19 -7.71
C GLY A 76 -18.57 21.13 -8.78
N PHE A 77 -18.66 22.17 -9.62
CA PHE A 77 -19.70 22.35 -10.63
C PHE A 77 -19.78 21.26 -11.71
N CYS A 78 -18.76 20.40 -11.85
CA CYS A 78 -18.73 19.31 -12.82
C CYS A 78 -18.33 17.98 -12.15
N ARG A 79 -19.33 17.19 -11.76
CA ARG A 79 -19.31 15.77 -11.34
C ARG A 79 -18.45 15.40 -10.12
N ASP A 80 -18.95 14.39 -9.40
CA ASP A 80 -18.30 13.69 -8.29
C ASP A 80 -16.95 13.07 -8.71
N ARG A 81 -15.88 13.85 -8.65
CA ARG A 81 -14.51 13.37 -8.90
C ARG A 81 -13.96 12.72 -7.62
N LEU A 82 -13.50 11.47 -7.71
CA LEU A 82 -12.80 10.82 -6.61
C LEU A 82 -11.46 11.51 -6.35
N GLU A 83 -11.16 11.85 -5.10
CA GLU A 83 -9.81 12.24 -4.67
C GLU A 83 -9.09 11.09 -3.99
N THR A 84 -9.80 10.31 -3.17
CA THR A 84 -9.24 9.18 -2.44
C THR A 84 -10.28 8.10 -2.23
N LEU A 85 -9.93 6.86 -2.54
CA LEU A 85 -10.67 5.66 -2.15
C LEU A 85 -9.86 4.91 -1.11
N TYR A 86 -10.47 4.63 0.04
CA TYR A 86 -9.93 3.76 1.09
C TYR A 86 -10.63 2.40 1.06
N LEU A 87 -9.85 1.33 1.14
CA LEU A 87 -10.31 -0.04 1.30
C LEU A 87 -9.68 -0.67 2.54
N GLY A 88 -10.51 -1.21 3.42
CA GLY A 88 -10.10 -1.80 4.69
C GLY A 88 -10.15 -0.82 5.87
N SER A 89 -10.14 -1.38 7.07
CA SER A 89 -10.19 -0.59 8.32
C SER A 89 -8.81 0.02 8.63
N ARG A 90 -8.78 1.30 9.02
CA ARG A 90 -7.56 1.93 9.59
C ARG A 90 -7.03 1.18 10.81
N ASN A 91 -7.92 0.51 11.55
CA ASN A 91 -7.54 -0.30 12.70
C ASN A 91 -7.08 -1.72 12.32
N GLY A 92 -7.30 -2.17 11.08
CA GLY A 92 -6.85 -3.47 10.60
C GLY A 92 -5.33 -3.60 10.52
N LYS A 93 -4.85 -4.84 10.39
CA LYS A 93 -3.42 -5.16 10.24
C LYS A 93 -2.80 -4.52 8.99
N PHE A 94 -3.62 -4.34 7.96
CA PHE A 94 -3.29 -3.56 6.78
C PHE A 94 -4.54 -2.95 6.16
N ASN A 95 -4.37 -1.85 5.43
CA ASN A 95 -5.40 -1.22 4.62
C ASN A 95 -4.78 -0.68 3.33
N PHE A 96 -5.64 -0.34 2.38
CA PHE A 96 -5.28 0.21 1.09
C PHE A 96 -5.93 1.58 0.91
N LYS A 97 -5.22 2.49 0.23
CA LYS A 97 -5.83 3.67 -0.36
C LYS A 97 -5.26 3.92 -1.74
N ILE A 98 -6.07 4.51 -2.60
CA ILE A 98 -5.64 5.07 -3.88
C ILE A 98 -6.13 6.51 -3.96
N TYR A 99 -5.23 7.44 -4.26
CA TYR A 99 -5.55 8.87 -4.25
C TYR A 99 -4.83 9.65 -5.34
N ASP A 100 -5.44 10.77 -5.73
CA ASP A 100 -4.88 11.75 -6.66
C ASP A 100 -3.71 12.46 -5.97
N LYS A 101 -2.50 11.95 -6.25
CA LYS A 101 -1.26 12.44 -5.68
C LYS A 101 -0.94 13.84 -6.18
N ARG A 102 -1.26 14.11 -7.44
CA ARG A 102 -1.06 15.43 -8.05
C ARG A 102 -1.88 16.49 -7.33
N LEU A 103 -3.17 16.20 -7.11
CA LEU A 103 -4.07 17.09 -6.38
C LEU A 103 -3.62 17.29 -4.92
N GLU A 104 -3.19 16.23 -4.21
CA GLU A 104 -2.63 16.34 -2.85
C GLU A 104 -1.44 17.30 -2.77
N LEU A 105 -0.51 17.18 -3.72
CA LEU A 105 0.68 18.02 -3.79
C LEU A 105 0.33 19.48 -4.09
N PHE A 106 -0.59 19.73 -5.01
CA PHE A 106 -0.99 21.09 -5.37
C PHE A 106 -1.80 21.79 -4.28
N LYS A 107 -2.61 21.06 -3.49
CA LYS A 107 -3.29 21.62 -2.31
C LYS A 107 -2.33 22.22 -1.28
N THR A 108 -1.07 21.77 -1.28
CA THR A 108 -0.04 22.18 -0.31
C THR A 108 1.22 22.70 -0.98
N LEU A 109 1.09 23.26 -2.20
CA LEU A 109 2.21 23.65 -3.06
C LEU A 109 3.20 24.64 -2.41
N ASN A 110 2.70 25.49 -1.52
CA ASN A 110 3.53 26.48 -0.82
C ASN A 110 4.47 25.84 0.21
N SER A 111 4.26 24.58 0.60
CA SER A 111 5.13 23.88 1.54
C SER A 111 6.41 23.38 0.86
N VAL A 112 7.54 23.52 1.54
CA VAL A 112 8.84 22.96 1.10
C VAL A 112 8.74 21.45 0.88
N GLY A 113 7.99 20.75 1.74
CA GLY A 113 7.77 19.31 1.63
C GLY A 113 7.11 18.90 0.30
N SER A 114 6.11 19.66 -0.17
CA SER A 114 5.45 19.36 -1.45
C SER A 114 6.35 19.69 -2.64
N LYS A 115 7.13 20.77 -2.59
CA LYS A 115 8.13 21.07 -3.63
C LYS A 115 9.19 19.97 -3.76
N LEU A 116 9.69 19.44 -2.64
CA LEU A 116 10.62 18.30 -2.63
C LEU A 116 10.02 17.04 -3.25
N LYS A 117 8.77 16.71 -2.88
CA LYS A 117 8.04 15.58 -3.47
C LYS A 117 7.85 15.73 -4.99
N ILE A 118 7.48 16.93 -5.44
CA ILE A 118 7.31 17.24 -6.86
C ILE A 118 8.64 17.05 -7.59
N SER A 119 9.72 17.66 -7.10
CA SER A 119 11.05 17.53 -7.69
C SER A 119 11.53 16.07 -7.75
N PHE A 120 11.30 15.29 -6.70
CA PHE A 120 11.59 13.86 -6.73
C PHE A 120 10.81 13.13 -7.82
N LEU A 121 9.49 13.34 -7.92
CA LEU A 121 8.67 12.66 -8.93
C LEU A 121 9.07 13.07 -10.35
N GLN A 122 9.33 14.36 -10.59
CA GLN A 122 9.83 14.85 -11.88
C GLN A 122 11.18 14.21 -12.24
N SER A 123 12.10 14.07 -11.26
CA SER A 123 13.40 13.39 -11.47
C SER A 123 13.26 11.90 -11.83
N LYS A 124 12.09 11.31 -11.57
CA LYS A 124 11.74 9.93 -11.94
C LYS A 124 10.89 9.85 -13.20
N GLY A 125 10.74 10.96 -13.93
CA GLY A 125 10.04 11.02 -15.21
C GLY A 125 8.52 11.16 -15.10
N PHE A 126 7.99 11.50 -13.92
CA PHE A 126 6.55 11.74 -13.78
C PHE A 126 6.17 13.09 -14.38
N ASP A 127 5.21 13.07 -15.29
CA ASP A 127 4.65 14.27 -15.91
C ASP A 127 3.46 14.80 -15.08
N PHE A 128 3.56 16.05 -14.64
CA PHE A 128 2.52 16.74 -13.86
C PHE A 128 1.45 17.42 -14.74
N SER A 129 1.63 17.42 -16.07
CA SER A 129 0.57 17.82 -17.01
C SER A 129 -0.57 16.81 -17.02
N SER A 130 -0.24 15.52 -16.82
CA SER A 130 -1.17 14.40 -16.66
C SER A 130 -1.45 14.08 -15.20
N GLU A 131 -2.41 13.19 -14.95
CA GLU A 131 -2.74 12.76 -13.59
C GLU A 131 -1.63 11.89 -12.99
N ILE A 132 -1.42 12.05 -11.68
CA ILE A 132 -0.54 11.20 -10.90
C ILE A 132 -1.35 10.66 -9.74
N TRP A 133 -1.48 9.33 -9.71
CA TRP A 133 -2.15 8.61 -8.63
C TRP A 133 -1.13 7.89 -7.78
N ASN A 134 -1.46 7.66 -6.52
CA ASN A 134 -0.66 6.81 -5.63
C ASN A 134 -1.53 5.71 -5.04
N ALA A 135 -1.15 4.47 -5.31
CA ALA A 135 -1.70 3.28 -4.67
C ALA A 135 -0.82 2.93 -3.46
N GLU A 136 -1.39 3.01 -2.26
CA GLU A 136 -0.67 2.89 -1.00
C GLU A 136 -1.27 1.80 -0.11
N PHE A 137 -0.41 0.91 0.38
CA PHE A 137 -0.76 -0.03 1.45
C PHE A 137 -0.11 0.41 2.76
N SER A 138 -0.92 0.59 3.79
CA SER A 138 -0.43 0.80 5.16
C SER A 138 -0.40 -0.51 5.92
N LEU A 139 0.77 -0.92 6.38
CA LEU A 139 1.01 -2.20 7.06
C LEU A 139 1.37 -1.95 8.52
N LYS A 140 0.72 -2.65 9.43
CA LYS A 140 1.07 -2.67 10.86
C LYS A 140 1.96 -3.85 11.19
N ARG A 141 2.60 -3.79 12.37
CA ARG A 141 3.49 -4.82 12.90
C ARG A 141 2.91 -6.23 12.84
N GLU A 142 1.62 -6.39 13.10
CA GLU A 142 0.96 -7.71 13.06
C GLU A 142 1.02 -8.32 11.67
N PHE A 143 0.87 -7.51 10.60
CA PHE A 143 1.00 -7.98 9.22
C PHE A 143 2.46 -8.28 8.87
N LEU A 144 3.39 -7.40 9.24
CA LEU A 144 4.82 -7.57 8.95
C LEU A 144 5.38 -8.87 9.56
N LYS A 145 4.94 -9.24 10.78
CA LYS A 145 5.31 -10.49 11.44
C LYS A 145 4.88 -11.73 10.65
N GLU A 146 3.77 -11.68 9.92
CA GLU A 146 3.32 -12.80 9.06
C GLU A 146 4.29 -13.04 7.89
N PHE A 147 5.15 -12.08 7.56
CA PHE A 147 6.23 -12.19 6.56
C PHE A 147 7.61 -12.26 7.21
N LYS A 148 7.70 -12.66 8.49
CA LYS A 148 8.97 -12.70 9.24
C LYS A 148 9.77 -11.41 9.14
N THR A 149 9.07 -10.27 9.08
CA THR A 149 9.66 -8.95 8.93
C THR A 149 9.59 -8.23 10.26
N PHE A 150 10.70 -8.20 11.00
CA PHE A 150 10.73 -7.67 12.36
C PHE A 150 11.45 -6.32 12.45
N ASN A 151 12.47 -6.14 11.63
CA ASN A 151 13.35 -4.97 11.61
C ASN A 151 13.55 -4.41 10.18
N ALA A 152 14.31 -3.32 10.06
CA ALA A 152 14.55 -2.66 8.78
C ALA A 152 15.35 -3.51 7.78
N PHE A 153 16.27 -4.36 8.26
CA PHE A 153 17.01 -5.29 7.40
C PHE A 153 16.08 -6.33 6.77
N ASP A 154 15.23 -6.97 7.59
CA ASP A 154 14.22 -7.90 7.11
C ASP A 154 13.30 -7.20 6.11
N LEU A 155 12.86 -5.98 6.41
CA LEU A 155 11.96 -5.24 5.54
C LEU A 155 12.56 -5.05 4.15
N LEU A 156 13.83 -4.64 4.04
CA LEU A 156 14.50 -4.45 2.75
C LEU A 156 14.66 -5.76 1.97
N ASN A 157 14.96 -6.87 2.66
CA ASN A 157 15.09 -8.18 2.04
C ASN A 157 13.74 -8.75 1.58
N ASN A 158 12.68 -8.46 2.33
CA ASN A 158 11.36 -9.08 2.18
C ASN A 158 10.39 -8.20 1.38
N PHE A 159 10.78 -6.95 1.07
CA PHE A 159 9.92 -5.92 0.49
C PHE A 159 9.25 -6.37 -0.79
N TYR A 160 9.99 -7.00 -1.70
CA TYR A 160 9.46 -7.42 -3.00
C TYR A 160 8.35 -8.46 -2.85
N SER A 161 8.57 -9.46 -2.00
CA SER A 161 7.60 -10.53 -1.74
C SER A 161 6.33 -9.96 -1.10
N ILE A 162 6.48 -9.02 -0.16
CA ILE A 162 5.37 -8.28 0.45
C ILE A 162 4.60 -7.46 -0.59
N TYR A 163 5.31 -6.71 -1.44
CA TYR A 163 4.73 -5.91 -2.51
C TYR A 163 3.89 -6.76 -3.46
N LYS A 164 4.50 -7.82 -4.03
CA LYS A 164 3.83 -8.77 -4.93
C LYS A 164 2.60 -9.38 -4.27
N TYR A 165 2.72 -9.76 -3.00
CA TYR A 165 1.61 -10.32 -2.26
C TYR A 165 0.43 -9.35 -2.16
N LEU A 166 0.67 -8.11 -1.71
CA LEU A 166 -0.38 -7.12 -1.49
C LEU A 166 -1.13 -6.79 -2.79
N PHE A 167 -0.41 -6.49 -3.86
CA PHE A 167 -1.00 -6.16 -5.16
C PHE A 167 -1.64 -7.38 -5.85
N SER A 168 -1.30 -8.62 -5.48
CA SER A 168 -2.03 -9.81 -5.93
C SER A 168 -3.36 -10.04 -5.19
N LYS A 169 -3.50 -9.53 -3.96
CA LYS A 169 -4.69 -9.72 -3.11
C LYS A 169 -5.78 -8.68 -3.31
N LEU A 170 -5.43 -7.55 -3.88
CA LEU A 170 -6.35 -6.53 -4.33
C LEU A 170 -6.26 -6.50 -5.84
N ARG A 171 -7.32 -6.86 -6.57
CA ARG A 171 -7.31 -6.85 -8.04
C ARG A 171 -8.21 -5.73 -8.55
N PHE A 172 -7.69 -4.83 -9.38
CA PHE A 172 -8.51 -3.89 -10.12
C PHE A 172 -9.07 -4.56 -11.37
N LEU A 173 -10.39 -4.48 -11.55
CA LEU A 173 -11.15 -5.14 -12.63
C LEU A 173 -11.44 -4.18 -13.80
N GLY A 174 -11.03 -2.92 -13.71
CA GLY A 174 -11.33 -1.91 -14.72
C GLY A 174 -12.67 -1.22 -14.52
N PHE A 175 -13.12 -0.50 -15.55
CA PHE A 175 -14.21 0.47 -15.44
C PHE A 175 -15.60 -0.06 -15.86
N ASP A 176 -15.68 -1.26 -16.45
CA ASP A 176 -16.94 -1.85 -16.91
C ASP A 176 -17.76 -2.43 -15.74
N LEU A 177 -18.47 -1.54 -15.03
CA LEU A 177 -19.29 -1.91 -13.88
C LEU A 177 -20.40 -2.90 -14.22
N ASN A 178 -20.95 -2.86 -15.44
CA ASN A 178 -22.04 -3.74 -15.85
C ASN A 178 -21.54 -5.18 -15.99
N LYS A 179 -20.40 -5.35 -16.65
CA LYS A 179 -19.76 -6.67 -16.78
C LYS A 179 -19.29 -7.16 -15.42
N ILE A 180 -18.67 -6.32 -14.60
CA ILE A 180 -18.25 -6.70 -13.24
C ILE A 180 -19.45 -7.16 -12.40
N LYS A 181 -20.59 -6.45 -12.45
CA LYS A 181 -21.83 -6.85 -11.74
C LYS A 181 -22.33 -8.21 -12.20
N LYS A 182 -22.32 -8.51 -13.49
CA LYS A 182 -22.72 -9.81 -14.04
C LYS A 182 -21.84 -10.96 -13.54
N TYR A 183 -20.52 -10.75 -13.43
CA TYR A 183 -19.60 -11.74 -12.88
C TYR A 183 -19.76 -11.92 -11.36
N LYS A 184 -20.08 -10.84 -10.64
CA LYS A 184 -20.42 -10.89 -9.21
C LYS A 184 -21.71 -11.68 -8.96
N SER A 185 -22.78 -11.40 -9.70
CA SER A 185 -24.07 -12.08 -9.53
C SER A 185 -24.03 -13.56 -9.89
N SER A 186 -23.16 -13.94 -10.84
CA SER A 186 -22.96 -15.33 -11.26
C SER A 186 -21.90 -16.08 -10.43
N ASN A 187 -21.38 -15.48 -9.36
CA ASN A 187 -20.29 -16.01 -8.53
C ASN A 187 -19.06 -16.48 -9.34
N SER A 188 -18.80 -15.82 -10.48
CA SER A 188 -17.75 -16.20 -11.43
C SER A 188 -16.62 -15.17 -11.48
N LEU A 189 -16.59 -14.22 -10.54
CA LEU A 189 -15.63 -13.11 -10.51
C LEU A 189 -14.16 -13.55 -10.58
N ASN A 190 -13.83 -14.73 -10.08
CA ASN A 190 -12.48 -15.30 -10.20
C ASN A 190 -12.02 -15.47 -11.67
N LYS A 191 -12.94 -15.70 -12.60
CA LYS A 191 -12.70 -15.82 -14.05
C LYS A 191 -12.62 -14.48 -14.76
N TYR A 192 -12.97 -13.38 -14.09
CA TYR A 192 -12.88 -12.05 -14.67
C TYR A 192 -11.44 -11.58 -14.66
N ASN A 193 -10.94 -11.02 -15.76
CA ASN A 193 -9.53 -10.64 -15.87
C ASN A 193 -9.21 -9.41 -15.01
N THR A 194 -7.97 -9.36 -14.54
CA THR A 194 -7.42 -8.14 -13.94
C THR A 194 -7.20 -7.11 -15.05
N ALA A 195 -7.39 -5.82 -14.77
CA ALA A 195 -7.11 -4.77 -15.75
C ALA A 195 -5.59 -4.66 -15.98
N LEU A 196 -5.18 -4.44 -17.23
CA LEU A 196 -3.76 -4.39 -17.64
C LEU A 196 -2.91 -3.43 -16.78
N ILE A 197 -3.44 -2.24 -16.45
CA ILE A 197 -2.73 -1.28 -15.60
C ILE A 197 -2.35 -1.88 -14.24
N TRP A 198 -3.19 -2.75 -13.69
CA TRP A 198 -2.96 -3.37 -12.40
C TRP A 198 -1.98 -4.53 -12.48
N GLU A 199 -1.94 -5.23 -13.63
CA GLU A 199 -0.88 -6.21 -13.93
C GLU A 199 0.48 -5.50 -14.01
N PHE A 200 0.57 -4.35 -14.69
CA PHE A 200 1.79 -3.52 -14.71
C PHE A 200 2.22 -3.07 -13.30
N ILE A 201 1.27 -2.65 -12.46
CA ILE A 201 1.55 -2.30 -11.07
C ILE A 201 2.08 -3.53 -10.31
N GLN A 202 1.41 -4.67 -10.43
CA GLN A 202 1.81 -5.90 -9.76
C GLN A 202 3.20 -6.37 -10.22
N ASP A 203 3.54 -6.22 -11.50
CA ASP A 203 4.82 -6.63 -12.08
C ASP A 203 5.89 -5.52 -12.08
N CYS A 204 5.61 -4.41 -11.39
CA CYS A 204 6.56 -3.31 -11.24
C CYS A 204 7.90 -3.81 -10.70
N SER A 205 8.96 -3.47 -11.43
CA SER A 205 10.33 -3.86 -11.13
C SER A 205 11.21 -2.67 -10.78
N ASN A 206 10.69 -1.45 -10.92
CA ASN A 206 11.36 -0.18 -10.67
C ASN A 206 11.03 0.32 -9.25
N PHE A 207 12.02 0.24 -8.36
CA PHE A 207 11.88 0.66 -6.98
C PHE A 207 12.91 1.74 -6.65
N SER A 208 12.53 2.70 -5.81
CA SER A 208 13.43 3.76 -5.33
C SER A 208 14.50 3.24 -4.36
N VAL A 209 14.43 1.96 -3.99
CA VAL A 209 15.32 1.29 -3.04
C VAL A 209 15.85 0.02 -3.68
N LYS A 210 17.12 -0.30 -3.42
CA LYS A 210 17.67 -1.61 -3.78
C LYS A 210 16.96 -2.68 -2.95
N ILE A 211 16.28 -3.58 -3.63
CA ILE A 211 15.50 -4.66 -3.02
C ILE A 211 16.03 -6.01 -3.50
N ASN A 212 15.98 -7.01 -2.63
CA ASN A 212 16.28 -8.38 -3.03
C ASN A 212 15.03 -9.00 -3.67
N LYS A 213 15.14 -9.41 -4.94
CA LYS A 213 14.04 -10.03 -5.70
C LYS A 213 14.03 -11.56 -5.59
N ASN A 214 15.10 -12.17 -5.08
CA ASN A 214 15.29 -13.62 -5.06
C ASN A 214 14.79 -14.27 -3.75
N VAL A 215 14.27 -13.48 -2.80
CA VAL A 215 13.76 -14.01 -1.54
C VAL A 215 12.29 -14.37 -1.72
N PHE A 216 12.01 -15.67 -1.70
CA PHE A 216 10.63 -16.15 -1.56
C PHE A 216 10.30 -16.33 -0.07
N ILE A 217 9.27 -15.66 0.40
CA ILE A 217 8.83 -15.73 1.79
C ILE A 217 7.41 -16.24 1.83
N LYS A 218 7.23 -17.35 2.52
CA LYS A 218 5.90 -17.89 2.79
C LYS A 218 5.27 -17.09 3.93
N ARG A 219 4.08 -16.53 3.67
CA ARG A 219 3.26 -15.89 4.70
C ARG A 219 2.85 -16.92 5.75
N GLU A 220 3.13 -16.65 7.01
CA GLU A 220 2.69 -17.44 8.16
C GLU A 220 1.48 -16.78 8.80
N VAL A 221 0.32 -17.40 8.61
CA VAL A 221 -0.91 -16.99 9.29
C VAL A 221 -1.22 -18.07 10.31
N LYS A 222 -1.29 -17.70 11.60
CA LYS A 222 -1.91 -18.58 12.59
C LYS A 222 -3.36 -18.80 12.17
N LYS A 223 -3.67 -19.99 11.66
CA LYS A 223 -5.06 -20.42 11.55
C LYS A 223 -5.59 -20.44 12.98
N TYR A 224 -6.61 -19.63 13.27
CA TYR A 224 -7.45 -19.92 14.42
C TYR A 224 -7.99 -21.33 14.18
N ALA A 225 -7.78 -22.25 15.14
CA ALA A 225 -8.40 -23.56 15.09
C ALA A 225 -9.91 -23.31 15.02
N SER A 226 -10.52 -23.63 13.88
CA SER A 226 -11.94 -23.49 13.59
C SER A 226 -12.85 -24.34 14.49
N ASP A 227 -12.26 -25.05 15.45
CA ASP A 227 -12.94 -26.14 16.14
C ASP A 227 -13.60 -25.67 17.45
N ILE A 228 -13.19 -24.52 18.00
CA ILE A 228 -13.84 -23.94 19.20
C ILE A 228 -15.15 -23.22 18.83
N GLU A 229 -15.19 -22.49 17.72
CA GLU A 229 -16.42 -21.83 17.25
C GLU A 229 -17.47 -22.85 16.76
N ASN A 230 -17.05 -23.90 16.04
CA ASN A 230 -17.96 -24.96 15.60
C ASN A 230 -18.55 -25.77 16.77
N TYR A 231 -17.82 -25.92 17.89
CA TYR A 231 -18.35 -26.56 19.10
C TYR A 231 -19.39 -25.68 19.81
N ALA A 232 -19.14 -24.36 19.88
CA ALA A 232 -20.07 -23.41 20.47
C ALA A 232 -21.41 -23.35 19.70
N TYR A 233 -21.38 -23.41 18.37
CA TYR A 233 -22.61 -23.48 17.56
C TYR A 233 -23.33 -24.84 17.71
N LYS A 234 -22.61 -25.95 17.85
CA LYS A 234 -23.22 -27.26 18.09
C LYS A 234 -23.95 -27.32 19.43
N ILE A 235 -23.36 -26.81 20.50
CA ILE A 235 -23.96 -26.83 21.85
C ILE A 235 -25.24 -25.97 21.93
N ILE A 236 -25.26 -24.81 21.27
CA ILE A 236 -26.42 -23.91 21.27
C ILE A 236 -27.58 -24.48 20.43
N SER A 237 -27.29 -25.25 19.38
CA SER A 237 -28.32 -25.88 18.52
C SER A 237 -28.92 -27.18 19.07
N SER A 238 -28.41 -27.68 20.22
CA SER A 238 -28.83 -28.93 20.83
C SER A 238 -29.54 -28.75 22.19
N GLN A 239 -30.09 -27.56 22.44
CA GLN A 239 -30.97 -27.28 23.59
C GLN A 239 -32.36 -26.85 23.11
#